data_AF-A0A537GZL6-F1
#
_entry.id   AF-A0A537GZL6-F1
#
_cell.length_a   1.000
_cell.length_b   1.000
_cell.length_c   1.000
_cell.angle_alpha   90.00
_cell.angle_beta   90.00
_cell.angle_gamma   90.00
#
_symmetry.space_group_name_H-M   'P 1'
#
loop_
_entity.id
_entity.type
_entity.pdbx_description
1 polymer ?
#
loop_
_entity_poly.entity_id
_entity_poly.type
_entity_poly.pdbx_seq_one_letter_code
_entity_poly.pdbx_strand_id
1 'polypeptide(L)'
;MLTVVPLDLLGDLFGNVGNITQIAFTLLFILLFFGFGQKLQMRQYMWDIDRGLRRLDVIRGQAKDLTLKTVKEIGKPTSDPMPQLNVLMEQFLITPVDMDPSGIVSKFDHLLDVHEMKFKE
;
A
#
# COMPACT_ATOMS: atom_id res chain seq x y z
N MET A 1 26.45 68.52 21.44
CA MET A 1 26.22 67.99 20.08
C MET A 1 25.73 66.55 20.24
N LEU A 2 24.49 66.29 19.83
CA LEU A 2 23.74 65.07 20.10
C LEU A 2 24.41 63.82 19.51
N THR A 3 24.52 62.77 20.31
CA THR A 3 24.96 61.43 19.90
C THR A 3 23.88 60.78 19.05
N VAL A 4 24.03 60.86 17.73
CA VAL A 4 23.21 60.11 16.77
C VAL A 4 23.42 58.62 16.99
N VAL A 5 22.42 57.95 17.56
CA VAL A 5 22.36 56.49 17.59
C VAL A 5 22.41 56.03 16.13
N PRO A 6 23.37 55.19 15.73
CA PRO A 6 23.51 54.78 14.34
C PRO A 6 22.25 54.02 13.92
N LEU A 7 21.54 54.58 12.94
CA LEU A 7 20.34 54.02 12.31
C LEU A 7 20.57 52.60 11.79
N ASP A 8 21.84 52.23 11.57
CA ASP A 8 22.31 50.89 11.18
C ASP A 8 22.03 49.81 12.24
N LEU A 9 22.07 50.14 13.54
CA LEU A 9 21.80 49.17 14.62
C LEU A 9 20.31 48.81 14.70
N LEU A 10 19.44 49.79 14.45
CA LEU A 10 17.99 49.56 14.37
C LEU A 10 17.65 48.78 13.10
N GLY A 11 18.27 49.09 11.96
CA GLY A 11 18.07 48.37 10.70
C GLY A 11 18.42 46.89 10.77
N ASP A 12 19.54 46.53 11.41
CA ASP A 12 19.97 45.14 11.58
C ASP A 12 19.08 44.37 12.59
N LEU A 13 18.62 45.05 13.65
CA LEU A 13 17.63 44.48 14.59
C LEU A 13 16.28 44.22 13.90
N PHE A 14 15.75 45.19 13.13
CA PHE A 14 14.47 45.04 12.41
C PHE A 14 14.56 44.03 11.24
N GLY A 15 15.72 43.92 10.58
CA GLY A 15 15.98 42.92 9.55
C GLY A 15 16.04 41.49 10.12
N ASN A 16 16.74 41.30 11.24
CA ASN A 16 16.82 40.00 11.89
C ASN A 16 15.48 39.55 12.48
N VAL A 17 14.73 40.43 13.17
CA VAL A 17 13.38 40.07 13.66
C VAL A 17 12.40 39.82 12.52
N GLY A 18 12.52 40.51 11.39
CA GLY A 18 11.74 40.25 10.18
C GLY A 18 11.98 38.85 9.63
N ASN A 19 13.25 38.46 9.49
CA ASN A 19 13.64 37.12 9.03
C ASN A 19 13.22 36.01 10.01
N ILE A 20 13.39 36.22 11.32
CA ILE A 20 12.95 35.28 12.36
C ILE A 20 11.44 35.10 12.33
N THR A 21 10.69 36.20 12.20
CA THR A 21 9.22 36.15 12.12
C THR A 21 8.76 35.43 10.86
N GLN A 22 9.43 35.65 9.73
CA GLN A 22 9.11 34.97 8.47
C GLN A 22 9.36 33.46 8.57
N ILE A 23 10.49 33.03 9.15
CA ILE A 23 10.79 31.61 9.38
C ILE A 23 9.77 30.98 10.33
N ALA A 24 9.40 31.68 11.41
CA ALA A 24 8.40 31.21 12.35
C ALA A 24 7.02 31.03 11.70
N PHE A 25 6.59 31.98 10.85
CA PHE A 25 5.35 31.87 10.09
C PHE A 25 5.37 30.69 9.10
N THR A 26 6.48 30.48 8.38
CA THR A 26 6.63 29.36 7.46
C THR A 26 6.57 28.02 8.20
N LEU A 27 7.25 27.88 9.35
CA LEU A 27 7.21 26.65 10.14
C LEU A 27 5.81 26.38 10.71
N LEU A 28 5.11 27.41 11.18
CA LEU A 28 3.73 27.28 11.63
C LEU A 28 2.81 26.82 10.50
N PHE A 29 2.98 27.38 9.31
CA PHE A 29 2.19 27.01 8.13
C PHE A 29 2.46 25.56 7.71
N ILE A 30 3.71 25.12 7.68
CA ILE A 30 4.09 23.73 7.38
C ILE A 30 3.49 22.78 8.41
N LEU A 31 3.61 23.07 9.72
CA LEU A 31 3.07 22.22 10.78
C LEU A 31 1.55 22.04 10.65
N LEU A 32 0.84 23.14 10.37
CA LEU A 32 -0.62 23.12 10.22
C LEU A 32 -1.04 22.35 8.96
N PHE A 33 -0.35 22.56 7.84
CA PHE A 33 -0.67 21.92 6.57
C PHE A 33 -0.32 20.44 6.55
N PHE A 34 0.85 20.05 7.08
CA PHE A 34 1.22 18.64 7.20
C PHE A 34 0.36 17.90 8.22
N GLY A 35 0.07 18.51 9.37
CA GLY A 35 -0.74 17.89 10.42
C GLY A 35 -2.18 17.62 9.98
N PHE A 36 -2.83 18.57 9.30
CA PHE A 36 -4.18 18.38 8.76
C PHE A 36 -4.20 17.62 7.43
N GLY A 37 -3.23 17.87 6.55
CA GLY A 37 -3.19 17.31 5.20
C GLY A 37 -3.01 15.80 5.19
N GLN A 38 -2.17 15.24 6.06
CA GLN A 38 -1.94 13.79 6.11
C GLN A 38 -3.22 12.99 6.46
N LYS A 39 -4.02 13.48 7.42
CA LYS A 39 -5.27 12.81 7.80
C LYS A 39 -6.30 12.83 6.67
N LEU A 40 -6.34 13.92 5.91
CA LEU A 40 -7.23 14.04 4.76
C LEU A 40 -6.80 13.12 3.61
N GLN A 41 -5.49 13.06 3.33
CA GLN A 41 -4.92 12.15 2.34
C GLN A 41 -5.26 10.68 2.65
N MET A 42 -5.13 10.25 3.91
CA MET A 42 -5.50 8.88 4.32
C MET A 42 -6.98 8.56 4.09
N ARG A 43 -7.88 9.53 4.29
CA ARG A 43 -9.31 9.35 3.99
C ARG A 43 -9.56 9.19 2.49
N GLN A 44 -8.86 9.96 1.66
CA GLN A 44 -8.94 9.83 0.22
C GLN A 44 -8.46 8.46 -0.25
N TYR A 45 -7.31 7.98 0.26
CA TYR A 45 -6.81 6.65 -0.05
C TYR A 45 -7.81 5.55 0.32
N MET A 46 -8.45 5.66 1.48
CA MET A 46 -9.47 4.69 1.89
C MET A 46 -10.68 4.67 0.94
N TRP A 47 -11.11 5.83 0.46
CA TRP A 47 -12.18 5.92 -0.54
C TRP A 47 -11.80 5.33 -1.89
N ASP A 48 -10.57 5.55 -2.33
CA ASP A 48 -10.08 4.98 -3.60
C ASP A 48 -9.98 3.45 -3.50
N ILE A 49 -9.53 2.93 -2.35
CA ILE A 49 -9.53 1.48 -2.06
C ILE A 49 -10.96 0.93 -2.05
N ASP A 50 -11.91 1.58 -1.34
CA ASP A 50 -13.32 1.15 -1.31
C ASP A 50 -13.92 1.12 -2.73
N ARG A 51 -13.61 2.14 -3.54
CA ARG A 51 -14.06 2.18 -4.94
C ARG A 51 -13.46 1.05 -5.78
N GLY A 52 -12.18 0.73 -5.57
CA GLY A 52 -11.52 -0.41 -6.18
C GLY A 52 -12.19 -1.73 -5.78
N LEU A 53 -12.48 -1.89 -4.49
CA LEU A 53 -13.12 -3.09 -3.94
C LEU A 53 -14.55 -3.27 -4.47
N ARG A 54 -15.34 -2.20 -4.54
CA ARG A 54 -16.69 -2.21 -5.12
C ARG A 54 -16.68 -2.65 -6.58
N ARG A 55 -15.71 -2.19 -7.37
CA ARG A 55 -15.57 -2.64 -8.78
C ARG A 55 -15.27 -4.13 -8.86
N LEU A 56 -14.38 -4.62 -8.00
CA LEU A 56 -14.04 -6.04 -7.95
C LEU A 56 -15.26 -6.89 -7.55
N ASP A 57 -16.05 -6.44 -6.60
CA ASP A 57 -17.27 -7.13 -6.17
C ASP A 57 -18.32 -7.20 -7.30
N VAL A 58 -18.49 -6.12 -8.06
CA VAL A 58 -19.36 -6.12 -9.25
C VAL A 58 -18.87 -7.11 -10.31
N ILE A 59 -17.57 -7.11 -10.62
CA ILE A 59 -16.99 -8.05 -11.61
C ILE A 59 -17.16 -9.50 -11.13
N ARG A 60 -16.96 -9.75 -9.83
CA ARG A 60 -17.18 -11.06 -9.22
C ARG A 60 -18.63 -11.52 -9.37
N GLY A 61 -19.60 -10.65 -9.13
CA GLY A 61 -21.02 -10.96 -9.33
C GLY A 61 -21.33 -11.31 -10.79
N GLN A 62 -20.85 -10.50 -11.73
CA GLN A 62 -21.03 -10.74 -13.17
C GLN A 62 -20.38 -12.05 -13.63
N ALA A 63 -19.19 -12.38 -13.10
CA ALA A 63 -18.51 -13.63 -13.40
C ALA A 63 -19.30 -14.85 -12.89
N LYS A 64 -19.91 -14.77 -11.68
CA LYS A 64 -20.79 -15.82 -11.16
C LYS A 64 -22.01 -16.04 -12.08
N ASP A 65 -22.67 -14.96 -12.48
CA ASP A 65 -23.85 -15.02 -13.35
C ASP A 65 -23.51 -15.59 -14.74
N LEU A 66 -22.40 -15.14 -15.34
CA LEU A 66 -21.94 -15.64 -16.62
C LEU A 66 -21.58 -17.13 -16.54
N THR A 67 -20.85 -17.54 -15.50
CA THR A 67 -20.47 -18.94 -15.31
C THR A 67 -21.70 -19.83 -15.10
N LEU A 68 -22.70 -19.37 -14.33
CA LEU A 68 -23.95 -20.09 -14.17
C LEU A 68 -24.68 -20.28 -15.51
N LYS A 69 -24.74 -19.23 -16.33
CA LYS A 69 -25.37 -19.29 -17.65
C LYS A 69 -24.65 -20.30 -18.56
N THR A 70 -23.33 -20.25 -18.63
CA THR A 70 -22.53 -21.17 -19.44
C THR A 70 -22.65 -22.62 -18.96
N VAL A 71 -22.64 -22.87 -17.66
CA VAL A 71 -22.81 -24.22 -17.08
C VAL A 71 -24.20 -24.78 -17.41
N LYS A 72 -25.26 -23.95 -17.35
CA LYS A 72 -26.62 -24.36 -17.71
C LYS A 72 -26.77 -24.65 -19.21
N GLU A 73 -26.15 -23.84 -20.07
CA GLU A 73 -26.22 -23.99 -21.53
C GLU A 73 -25.45 -25.22 -22.05
N ILE A 74 -24.25 -25.48 -21.53
CA ILE A 74 -23.38 -26.58 -22.00
C ILE A 74 -23.68 -27.89 -21.28
N GLY A 75 -23.91 -27.85 -19.97
CA GLY A 75 -23.95 -29.04 -19.12
C GLY A 75 -25.30 -29.73 -19.00
N LYS A 76 -26.44 -29.04 -19.26
CA LYS A 76 -27.81 -29.53 -18.99
C LYS A 76 -27.91 -30.38 -17.70
N PRO A 77 -27.49 -29.86 -16.54
CA PRO A 77 -27.36 -30.67 -15.34
C PRO A 77 -28.73 -31.09 -14.79
N THR A 78 -28.83 -32.34 -14.33
CA THR A 78 -30.04 -32.92 -13.69
C THR A 78 -30.30 -32.35 -12.28
N SER A 79 -29.32 -31.69 -11.65
CA SER A 79 -29.45 -31.03 -10.35
C SER A 79 -28.92 -29.60 -10.40
N ASP A 80 -29.40 -28.73 -9.52
CA ASP A 80 -29.00 -27.32 -9.46
C ASP A 80 -27.47 -27.18 -9.23
N PRO A 81 -26.70 -26.65 -10.21
CA PRO A 81 -25.24 -26.51 -10.08
C PRO A 81 -24.84 -25.31 -9.21
N MET A 82 -25.79 -24.48 -8.78
CA MET A 82 -25.53 -23.25 -8.00
C MET A 82 -24.67 -23.47 -6.75
N PRO A 83 -24.93 -24.48 -5.88
CA PRO A 83 -24.19 -24.61 -4.63
C PRO A 83 -22.71 -24.98 -4.86
N GLN A 84 -22.45 -25.88 -5.81
CA GLN A 84 -21.10 -26.35 -6.13
C GLN A 84 -20.30 -25.28 -6.87
N LEU A 85 -20.95 -24.56 -7.79
CA LEU A 85 -20.34 -23.45 -8.50
C LEU A 85 -19.99 -22.31 -7.55
N ASN A 86 -20.86 -22.02 -6.58
CA ASN A 86 -20.61 -20.96 -5.62
C ASN A 86 -19.37 -21.26 -4.76
N VAL A 87 -19.23 -22.49 -4.26
CA VAL A 87 -18.03 -22.93 -3.51
C VAL A 87 -16.76 -22.81 -4.36
N LEU A 88 -16.81 -23.24 -5.62
CA LEU A 88 -15.66 -23.14 -6.52
C LEU A 88 -15.28 -21.69 -6.83
N MET A 89 -16.25 -20.80 -7.06
CA MET A 89 -16.02 -19.38 -7.34
C MET A 89 -15.63 -18.57 -6.08
N GLU A 90 -15.87 -19.12 -4.89
CA GLU A 90 -15.47 -18.53 -3.61
C GLU A 90 -14.10 -19.03 -3.12
N GLN A 91 -13.61 -20.14 -3.69
CA GLN A 91 -12.30 -20.66 -3.37
C GLN A 91 -11.20 -19.83 -4.05
N PHE A 92 -10.53 -18.98 -3.28
CA PHE A 92 -9.31 -18.32 -3.70
C PHE A 92 -8.10 -19.15 -3.25
N LEU A 93 -7.27 -19.59 -4.20
CA LEU A 93 -6.00 -20.23 -3.90
C LEU A 93 -4.94 -19.13 -3.78
N ILE A 94 -4.48 -18.86 -2.56
CA ILE A 94 -3.27 -18.05 -2.37
C ILE A 94 -2.09 -18.95 -2.68
N THR A 95 -1.52 -18.80 -3.87
CA THR A 95 -0.26 -19.47 -4.21
C THR A 95 0.82 -18.99 -3.24
N PRO A 96 1.66 -19.89 -2.68
CA PRO A 96 2.77 -19.45 -1.84
C PRO A 96 3.65 -18.49 -2.65
N VAL A 97 3.92 -17.31 -2.09
CA VAL A 97 4.71 -16.26 -2.74
C VAL A 97 6.16 -16.68 -2.91
N ASP A 98 6.65 -17.56 -2.03
CA ASP A 98 8.00 -18.11 -2.08
C ASP A 98 7.99 -19.62 -1.82
N MET A 99 8.89 -20.32 -2.50
CA MET A 99 9.27 -21.68 -2.16
C MET A 99 9.98 -21.66 -0.80
N ASP A 100 9.18 -21.74 0.26
CA ASP A 100 9.61 -21.86 1.66
C ASP A 100 10.52 -20.72 2.22
N PRO A 101 9.93 -19.75 2.96
CA PRO A 101 10.67 -18.63 3.54
C PRO A 101 11.63 -19.00 4.68
N SER A 102 11.67 -20.26 5.14
CA SER A 102 12.63 -20.70 6.16
C SER A 102 14.01 -21.04 5.62
N GLY A 103 14.24 -20.91 4.31
CA GLY A 103 15.53 -21.24 3.70
C GLY A 103 15.88 -22.72 3.81
N ILE A 104 14.88 -23.59 3.99
CA ILE A 104 15.08 -25.04 4.09
C ILE A 104 15.65 -25.57 2.77
N VAL A 105 15.25 -25.00 1.63
CA VAL A 105 15.82 -25.30 0.31
C VAL A 105 17.34 -25.07 0.29
N SER A 106 17.81 -23.90 0.75
CA SER A 106 19.25 -23.61 0.83
C SER A 106 20.01 -24.54 1.79
N LYS A 107 19.37 -25.00 2.87
CA LYS A 107 19.95 -25.99 3.79
C LYS A 107 20.06 -27.36 3.13
N PHE A 108 19.06 -27.77 2.34
CA PHE A 108 19.09 -29.02 1.58
C PHE A 108 20.16 -29.00 0.49
N ASP A 109 20.30 -27.90 -0.24
CA ASP A 109 21.38 -27.72 -1.22
C ASP A 109 22.74 -27.87 -0.56
N HIS A 110 22.97 -27.21 0.58
CA HIS A 110 24.23 -27.33 1.30
C HIS A 110 24.53 -28.75 1.82
N LEU A 111 23.51 -29.48 2.28
CA LEU A 111 23.69 -30.87 2.71
C LEU A 111 24.06 -31.79 1.53
N LEU A 112 23.47 -31.57 0.35
CA LEU A 112 23.80 -32.30 -0.86
C LEU A 112 25.23 -31.98 -1.32
N ASP A 113 25.64 -30.72 -1.29
CA ASP A 113 27.00 -30.29 -1.63
C ASP A 113 28.07 -30.94 -0.73
N VAL A 114 27.82 -30.96 0.58
CA VAL A 114 28.74 -31.59 1.55
C VAL A 114 28.81 -33.10 1.32
N HIS A 115 27.68 -33.74 1.02
CA HIS A 115 27.65 -35.15 0.70
C HIS A 115 28.47 -35.41 -0.57
N GLU A 116 28.24 -34.67 -1.66
CA GLU A 116 28.96 -34.87 -2.92
C GLU A 116 30.48 -34.68 -2.77
N MET A 117 30.94 -33.67 -2.01
CA MET A 117 32.36 -33.49 -1.73
C MET A 117 32.98 -34.71 -1.04
N LYS A 118 32.24 -35.35 -0.12
CA LYS A 118 32.71 -36.53 0.61
C LYS A 118 32.77 -37.80 -0.26
N PHE A 119 31.98 -37.91 -1.31
CA PHE A 119 32.00 -39.08 -2.23
C PHE A 119 32.97 -38.91 -3.40
N LYS A 120 33.57 -37.72 -3.57
CA LYS A 120 34.56 -37.42 -4.62
C LYS A 120 36.02 -37.60 -4.18
N GLU A 121 36.26 -37.84 -2.88
CA GLU A 121 37.54 -38.31 -2.32
C GLU A 121 37.54 -39.84 -2.18
#